data_AF-A0A7S2G0L9-F1
#
_entry.id   AF-A0A7S2G0L9-F1
#
_cell.length_a   1.000
_cell.length_b   1.000
_cell.length_c   1.000
_cell.angle_alpha   90.00
_cell.angle_beta   90.00
_cell.angle_gamma   90.00
#
_symmetry.space_group_name_H-M   'P 1'
#
loop_
_entity.id
_entity.type
_entity.pdbx_description
1 polymer ?
#
loop_
_entity_poly.entity_id
_entity_poly.type
_entity_poly.pdbx_seq_one_letter_code
_entity_poly.pdbx_strand_id
1 'polypeptide(L)'
;ISALTSLHVYELFPTNCFVDHRTDLFIQKLLFQTIAPLAVIGVGWLCYVIRRWCRFSRLPKEKVEAMNNSTVFWFLLFTYMIFVPCSVVVMSVFNCRYLDSGISFMFVDYTTKCGTPVHDLMKIYALIFIFVYP
;
A
#
# COMPACT_ATOMS: atom_id res chain seq x y z
N ILE A 1 2.97 -29.11 -22.51
CA ILE A 1 2.99 -27.96 -23.47
C ILE A 1 1.61 -27.30 -23.45
N SER A 2 1.13 -26.88 -22.27
CA SER A 2 -0.29 -26.56 -22.07
C SER A 2 -0.51 -25.49 -20.99
N ALA A 3 0.43 -24.55 -20.85
CA ALA A 3 0.34 -23.42 -19.92
C ALA A 3 0.67 -22.06 -20.58
N LEU A 4 1.01 -22.05 -21.88
CA LEU A 4 1.40 -20.82 -22.61
C LEU A 4 0.24 -20.21 -23.43
N THR A 5 -0.87 -20.92 -23.61
CA THR A 5 -1.99 -20.48 -24.47
C THR A 5 -3.01 -19.61 -23.75
N SER A 6 -3.05 -19.60 -22.42
CA SER A 6 -3.95 -18.75 -21.64
C SER A 6 -3.51 -17.28 -21.62
N LEU A 7 -2.22 -16.99 -21.76
CA LEU A 7 -1.67 -15.63 -21.65
C LEU A 7 -2.00 -14.73 -22.85
N HIS A 8 -2.28 -15.30 -24.03
CA HIS A 8 -2.58 -14.51 -25.25
C HIS A 8 -4.05 -14.08 -25.37
N VAL A 9 -4.96 -14.67 -24.58
CA VAL A 9 -6.40 -14.34 -24.65
C VAL A 9 -6.70 -13.00 -23.98
N TYR A 10 -5.88 -12.57 -23.03
CA TYR A 10 -6.06 -11.30 -22.32
C TYR A 10 -5.72 -10.06 -23.18
N GLU A 11 -4.93 -10.22 -24.25
CA GLU A 11 -4.60 -9.13 -25.17
C GLU A 11 -5.61 -8.96 -26.32
N LEU A 12 -6.47 -9.96 -26.56
CA LEU A 12 -7.41 -9.93 -27.70
C LEU A 12 -8.75 -9.25 -27.41
N PHE A 13 -9.04 -8.89 -26.15
CA PHE A 13 -10.22 -8.10 -25.82
C PHE A 13 -9.87 -6.62 -25.73
N PRO A 14 -10.31 -5.78 -26.70
CA PRO A 14 -10.14 -4.35 -26.61
C PRO A 14 -11.04 -3.84 -25.48
N THR A 15 -10.51 -3.78 -24.26
CA THR A 15 -11.17 -3.16 -23.09
C THR A 15 -11.13 -1.63 -23.16
N ASN A 16 -11.12 -1.07 -24.37
CA ASN A 16 -11.04 0.36 -24.66
C ASN A 16 -12.41 1.05 -24.68
N CYS A 17 -13.50 0.36 -24.34
CA CYS A 17 -14.86 0.91 -24.31
C CYS A 17 -15.51 0.94 -22.91
N PHE A 18 -14.73 0.84 -21.84
CA PHE A 18 -15.21 1.06 -20.45
C PHE A 18 -14.28 2.03 -19.69
N VAL A 19 -13.83 3.07 -20.40
CA VAL A 19 -12.85 4.08 -19.96
C VAL A 19 -13.55 5.14 -19.10
N ASP A 20 -14.02 4.76 -17.92
CA ASP A 20 -14.35 5.74 -16.86
C ASP A 20 -14.25 5.14 -15.44
N HIS A 21 -14.42 3.83 -15.28
CA HIS A 21 -14.49 3.21 -13.95
C HIS A 21 -13.17 2.60 -13.41
N ARG A 22 -12.09 2.62 -14.21
CA ARG A 22 -10.82 1.94 -13.85
C ARG A 22 -9.87 2.82 -13.03
N THR A 23 -10.07 4.14 -13.03
CA THR A 23 -9.31 5.12 -12.23
C THR A 23 -9.49 4.90 -10.73
N ASP A 24 -10.70 4.52 -10.31
CA ASP A 24 -11.01 4.19 -8.92
C ASP A 24 -10.24 2.96 -8.41
N LEU A 25 -9.96 2.00 -9.30
CA LEU A 25 -9.38 0.72 -8.92
C LEU A 25 -7.92 0.86 -8.45
N PHE A 26 -7.14 1.76 -9.06
CA PHE A 26 -5.75 1.99 -8.66
C PHE A 26 -5.67 2.78 -7.35
N ILE A 27 -6.51 3.81 -7.18
CA ILE A 27 -6.65 4.51 -5.89
C ILE A 27 -6.99 3.50 -4.79
N GLN A 28 -7.98 2.63 -5.01
CA GLN A 28 -8.39 1.64 -4.02
C GLN A 28 -7.28 0.64 -3.69
N LYS A 29 -6.51 0.19 -4.69
CA LYS A 29 -5.33 -0.66 -4.45
C LYS A 29 -4.25 0.07 -3.65
N LEU A 30 -3.93 1.31 -4.02
CA LEU A 30 -2.96 2.16 -3.33
C LEU A 30 -3.36 2.39 -1.87
N LEU A 31 -4.63 2.74 -1.65
CA LEU A 31 -5.24 2.93 -0.33
C LEU A 31 -5.20 1.63 0.47
N PHE A 32 -5.63 0.50 -0.10
CA PHE A 32 -5.63 -0.77 0.61
C PHE A 32 -4.21 -1.18 1.02
N GLN A 33 -3.23 -1.03 0.13
CA GLN A 33 -1.86 -1.44 0.37
C GLN A 33 -1.13 -0.57 1.41
N THR A 34 -1.55 0.69 1.57
CA THR A 34 -0.99 1.64 2.55
C THR A 34 -1.78 1.71 3.86
N ILE A 35 -3.11 1.59 3.82
CA ILE A 35 -3.99 1.65 5.01
C ILE A 35 -4.05 0.31 5.74
N ALA A 36 -4.04 -0.83 5.03
CA ALA A 36 -4.06 -2.15 5.68
C ALA A 36 -2.94 -2.32 6.73
N PRO A 37 -1.66 -2.00 6.44
CA PRO A 37 -0.62 -2.12 7.46
C PRO A 37 -0.81 -1.14 8.63
N LEU A 38 -1.29 0.10 8.38
CA LEU A 38 -1.63 1.05 9.45
C LEU A 38 -2.74 0.54 10.35
N ALA A 39 -3.77 -0.07 9.75
CA ALA A 39 -4.88 -0.66 10.48
C ALA A 39 -4.41 -1.83 11.36
N VAL A 40 -3.53 -2.70 10.86
CA VAL A 40 -2.95 -3.80 11.64
C VAL A 40 -2.14 -3.28 12.83
N ILE A 41 -1.33 -2.24 12.63
CA ILE A 41 -0.57 -1.57 13.69
C ILE A 41 -1.53 -0.96 14.73
N GLY A 42 -2.55 -0.21 14.28
CA GLY A 42 -3.52 0.45 15.14
C GLY A 42 -4.33 -0.55 15.97
N VAL A 43 -4.80 -1.64 15.36
CA VAL A 43 -5.52 -2.73 16.04
C VAL A 43 -4.60 -3.45 17.03
N GLY A 44 -3.35 -3.73 16.64
CA GLY A 44 -2.35 -4.34 17.53
C GLY A 44 -2.10 -3.49 18.77
N TRP A 45 -1.96 -2.17 18.59
CA TRP A 45 -1.80 -1.21 19.69
C TRP A 45 -3.04 -1.14 20.59
N LEU A 46 -4.23 -1.05 20.01
CA LEU A 46 -5.50 -1.07 20.75
C LEU A 46 -5.64 -2.37 21.57
N CYS A 47 -5.35 -3.52 20.98
CA CYS A 47 -5.35 -4.79 21.69
C CYS A 47 -4.33 -4.82 22.83
N TYR A 48 -3.14 -4.25 22.64
CA TYR A 48 -2.14 -4.12 23.70
C TYR A 48 -2.63 -3.23 24.85
N VAL A 49 -3.20 -2.06 24.54
CA VAL A 49 -3.75 -1.12 25.54
C VAL A 49 -4.91 -1.75 26.30
N ILE A 50 -5.86 -2.40 25.61
CA ILE A 50 -6.99 -3.08 26.24
C ILE A 50 -6.49 -4.20 27.17
N ARG A 51 -5.55 -5.04 26.70
CA ARG A 51 -4.95 -6.11 27.52
C ARG A 51 -4.22 -5.55 28.73
N ARG A 52 -3.51 -4.43 28.56
CA ARG A 52 -2.80 -3.75 29.64
C ARG A 52 -3.77 -3.18 30.65
N TRP A 53 -4.87 -2.56 30.21
CA TRP A 53 -5.89 -1.98 31.09
C TRP A 53 -6.64 -3.06 31.87
N CYS A 54 -7.02 -4.17 31.23
CA CYS A 54 -7.71 -5.29 31.89
C CYS A 54 -6.80 -6.11 32.82
N ARG A 55 -5.48 -6.22 32.54
CA ARG A 55 -4.54 -7.02 33.35
C ARG A 55 -3.65 -6.18 34.29
N PHE A 56 -3.87 -4.87 34.38
CA PHE A 56 -3.08 -3.95 35.20
C PHE A 56 -3.00 -4.37 36.68
N SER A 57 -4.02 -5.06 37.19
CA SER A 57 -4.11 -5.44 38.61
C SER A 57 -3.37 -6.74 38.99
N ARG A 58 -2.76 -7.50 38.06
CA ARG A 58 -2.23 -8.86 38.37
C ARG A 58 -0.86 -9.24 37.76
N LEU A 59 -0.17 -8.36 37.03
CA LEU A 59 1.08 -8.73 36.33
C LEU A 59 2.35 -8.29 37.07
N PRO A 60 3.27 -9.21 37.42
CA PRO A 60 4.57 -8.86 37.96
C PRO A 60 5.44 -8.15 36.91
N LYS A 61 6.17 -7.12 37.34
CA LYS A 61 6.94 -6.18 36.49
C LYS A 61 7.93 -6.87 35.54
N GLU A 62 8.54 -7.97 35.98
CA GLU A 62 9.55 -8.72 35.22
C GLU A 62 8.99 -9.42 33.97
N LYS A 63 7.77 -9.97 34.03
CA LYS A 63 7.11 -10.58 32.86
C LYS A 63 6.63 -9.53 31.86
N VAL A 64 6.43 -8.29 32.30
CA VAL A 64 6.01 -7.18 31.44
C VAL A 64 7.17 -6.69 30.56
N GLU A 65 8.38 -6.61 31.10
CA GLU A 65 9.57 -6.20 30.33
C GLU A 65 9.95 -7.21 29.25
N ALA A 66 9.94 -8.51 29.56
CA ALA A 66 10.20 -9.56 28.57
C ALA A 66 9.17 -9.55 27.42
N MET A 67 7.88 -9.36 27.73
CA MET A 67 6.83 -9.21 26.72
C MET A 67 7.01 -7.92 25.90
N ASN A 68 7.45 -6.83 26.53
CA ASN A 68 7.65 -5.57 25.83
C ASN A 68 8.79 -5.66 24.82
N ASN A 69 9.94 -6.23 25.21
CA ASN A 69 11.09 -6.39 24.29
C ASN A 69 10.73 -7.26 23.07
N SER A 70 10.01 -8.37 23.28
CA SER A 70 9.55 -9.21 22.18
C SER A 70 8.53 -8.50 21.27
N THR A 71 7.60 -7.75 21.87
CA THR A 71 6.58 -6.99 21.10
C THR A 71 7.23 -5.87 20.27
N VAL A 72 8.21 -5.15 20.84
CA VAL A 72 8.96 -4.11 20.15
C VAL A 72 9.76 -4.69 18.98
N PHE A 73 10.41 -5.85 19.18
CA PHE A 73 11.13 -6.52 18.10
C PHE A 73 10.20 -6.89 16.93
N TRP A 74 9.06 -7.53 17.21
CA TRP A 74 8.08 -7.89 16.17
C TRP A 74 7.50 -6.66 15.47
N PHE A 75 7.25 -5.59 16.22
CA PHE A 75 6.76 -4.32 15.68
C PHE A 75 7.77 -3.67 14.73
N LEU A 76 9.04 -3.61 15.11
CA LEU A 76 10.12 -3.10 14.28
C LEU A 76 10.28 -3.93 13.00
N LEU A 77 10.23 -5.27 13.12
CA LEU A 77 10.35 -6.17 11.98
C LEU A 77 9.19 -6.01 11.00
N PHE A 78 7.95 -5.90 11.50
CA PHE A 78 6.78 -5.62 10.66
C PHE A 78 6.88 -4.28 9.96
N THR A 79 7.26 -3.23 10.68
CA THR A 79 7.41 -1.89 10.12
C THR A 79 8.45 -1.89 9.01
N TYR A 80 9.60 -2.53 9.21
CA TYR A 80 10.65 -2.65 8.20
C TYR A 80 10.19 -3.42 6.94
N MET A 81 9.48 -4.55 7.12
CA MET A 81 8.92 -5.34 6.02
C MET A 81 7.92 -4.56 5.17
N ILE A 82 7.11 -3.72 5.80
CA ILE A 82 6.06 -2.92 5.12
C ILE A 82 6.65 -1.65 4.49
N PHE A 83 7.67 -1.07 5.11
CA PHE A 83 8.27 0.20 4.68
C PHE A 83 8.75 0.15 3.24
N VAL A 84 9.57 -0.87 2.89
CA VAL A 84 10.14 -1.01 1.54
C VAL A 84 9.08 -1.04 0.43
N PRO A 85 8.08 -1.95 0.45
CA PRO A 85 7.07 -1.99 -0.59
C PRO A 85 6.20 -0.73 -0.62
N CYS A 86 5.89 -0.12 0.54
CA CYS A 86 5.11 1.12 0.58
C CYS A 86 5.87 2.29 -0.05
N SER A 87 7.14 2.51 0.29
CA SER A 87 7.94 3.60 -0.28
C SER A 87 8.13 3.42 -1.80
N VAL A 88 8.33 2.19 -2.29
CA VAL A 88 8.40 1.90 -3.74
C VAL A 88 7.09 2.26 -4.44
N VAL A 89 5.95 1.86 -3.88
CA VAL A 89 4.63 2.15 -4.46
C VAL A 89 4.35 3.66 -4.46
N VAL A 90 4.64 4.37 -3.37
CA VAL A 90 4.47 5.82 -3.27
C VAL A 90 5.34 6.56 -4.30
N MET A 91 6.61 6.17 -4.43
CA MET A 91 7.53 6.79 -5.38
C MET A 91 7.14 6.51 -6.84
N SER A 92 6.55 5.34 -7.09
CA SER A 92 6.14 4.93 -8.43
C SER A 92 4.99 5.76 -9.02
N VAL A 93 4.21 6.47 -8.19
CA VAL A 93 3.16 7.41 -8.63
C VAL A 93 3.74 8.59 -9.42
N PHE A 94 4.99 8.97 -9.14
CA PHE A 94 5.69 10.06 -9.81
C PHE A 94 6.36 9.63 -11.12
N ASN A 95 6.44 8.33 -11.40
CA ASN A 95 7.13 7.81 -12.58
C ASN A 95 6.16 7.70 -13.77
N CYS A 96 6.24 8.67 -14.68
CA CYS A 96 5.48 8.70 -15.92
C CYS A 96 6.37 8.31 -17.10
N ARG A 97 5.89 7.38 -17.94
CA ARG A 97 6.51 7.09 -19.24
C ARG A 97 5.71 7.72 -20.37
N TYR A 98 6.42 8.35 -21.29
CA TYR A 98 5.87 8.83 -22.55
C TYR A 98 5.81 7.67 -23.54
N LEU A 99 4.66 7.48 -24.18
CA LEU A 99 4.56 6.67 -25.39
C LEU A 99 4.79 7.55 -26.61
N ASP A 100 5.24 6.94 -27.71
CA ASP A 100 5.51 7.61 -28.99
C ASP A 100 4.31 8.38 -29.57
N SER A 101 3.11 8.16 -29.06
CA SER A 101 1.87 8.88 -29.38
C SER A 101 1.69 10.22 -28.64
N GLY A 102 2.68 10.69 -27.87
CA GLY A 102 2.65 11.96 -27.15
C GLY A 102 1.83 11.95 -25.86
N ILE A 103 1.27 10.80 -25.48
CA ILE A 103 0.54 10.58 -24.23
C ILE A 103 1.45 9.93 -23.19
N SER A 104 1.34 10.36 -21.94
CA SER A 104 2.12 9.82 -20.82
C SER A 104 1.23 9.04 -19.87
N PHE A 105 1.71 7.88 -19.42
CA PHE A 105 1.02 7.04 -18.44
C PHE A 105 1.94 6.70 -17.27
N MET A 106 1.32 6.42 -16.13
CA MET A 106 2.03 5.98 -14.94
C MET A 106 2.63 4.59 -15.16
N PHE A 107 3.92 4.41 -14.82
CA PHE A 107 4.69 3.21 -15.14
C PHE A 107 4.16 1.92 -14.50
N VAL A 108 3.50 2.02 -13.34
CA VAL A 108 3.07 0.86 -12.56
C VAL A 108 1.93 0.10 -13.24
N ASP A 109 0.98 0.83 -13.81
CA ASP A 109 -0.29 0.27 -14.24
C ASP A 109 -0.60 0.56 -15.70
N TYR A 110 0.10 1.49 -16.36
CA TYR A 110 -0.15 1.95 -17.75
C TYR A 110 -1.62 2.31 -18.07
N THR A 111 -2.48 2.41 -17.06
CA THR A 111 -3.91 2.69 -17.20
C THR A 111 -4.24 4.14 -16.83
N THR A 112 -3.46 4.75 -15.94
CA THR A 112 -3.64 6.15 -15.52
C THR A 112 -2.80 7.07 -16.38
N LYS A 113 -3.45 7.99 -17.12
CA LYS A 113 -2.78 9.06 -17.86
C LYS A 113 -2.20 10.09 -16.90
N CYS A 114 -0.93 10.42 -17.08
CA CYS A 114 -0.27 11.48 -16.32
C CYS A 114 -0.80 12.86 -16.75
N GLY A 115 -0.98 13.76 -15.78
CA GLY A 115 -1.55 15.09 -16.02
C GLY A 115 -3.08 15.17 -16.04
N THR A 116 -3.77 14.10 -15.64
CA THR A 116 -5.21 14.13 -15.34
C THR A 116 -5.46 14.59 -13.90
N PRO A 117 -6.62 15.18 -13.57
CA PRO A 117 -6.92 15.62 -12.20
C PRO A 117 -6.87 14.46 -11.18
N VAL A 118 -7.15 13.24 -11.61
CA VAL A 118 -7.03 12.02 -10.78
C VAL A 118 -5.55 11.74 -10.44
N HIS A 119 -4.63 11.92 -11.39
CA HIS A 119 -3.19 11.75 -11.15
C HIS A 119 -2.65 12.79 -10.16
N ASP A 120 -3.17 14.02 -10.21
CA ASP A 120 -2.76 15.05 -9.25
C ASP A 120 -3.27 14.77 -7.83
N LEU A 121 -4.48 14.21 -7.68
CA LEU A 121 -4.94 13.69 -6.38
C LEU A 121 -4.05 12.56 -5.86
N MET A 122 -3.63 11.63 -6.73
CA MET A 122 -2.67 10.57 -6.36
C MET A 122 -1.33 11.13 -5.91
N LYS A 123 -0.79 12.16 -6.58
CA LYS A 123 0.45 12.83 -6.17
C LYS A 123 0.33 13.48 -4.80
N ILE A 124 -0.79 14.16 -4.52
CA ILE A 124 -1.04 14.79 -3.22
C ILE A 124 -1.08 13.72 -2.12
N TYR A 125 -1.80 12.61 -2.37
CA TYR A 125 -1.82 11.48 -1.45
C TYR A 125 -0.41 10.89 -1.24
N ALA A 126 0.33 10.64 -2.33
CA ALA A 126 1.69 10.12 -2.28
C ALA A 126 2.62 11.05 -1.48
N LEU A 127 2.53 12.37 -1.67
CA LEU A 127 3.30 13.35 -0.89
C LEU A 127 3.04 13.26 0.60
N ILE A 128 1.78 13.10 1.02
CA ILE A 128 1.43 12.90 2.43
C ILE A 128 2.08 11.60 2.95
N PHE A 129 2.01 10.53 2.15
CA PHE A 129 2.53 9.22 2.55
C PHE A 129 4.06 9.13 2.55
N ILE A 130 4.78 10.00 1.84
CA ILE A 130 6.24 10.14 1.98
C ILE A 130 6.62 10.56 3.42
N PHE A 131 5.83 11.40 4.09
CA PHE A 131 6.12 11.77 5.48
C PHE A 131 5.84 10.63 6.47
N VAL A 132 4.94 9.70 6.11
CA VAL A 132 4.60 8.52 6.92
C VAL A 132 5.58 7.37 6.64
N TYR A 133 6.02 7.25 5.39
CA TYR A 133 6.93 6.23 4.87
C TYR A 133 7.99 6.91 3.99
N PRO A 134 9.04 7.50 4.59
CA PRO A 134 10.11 8.16 3.84
C PRO A 134 10.91 7.24 2.91
#